data_AF-A0A427V277-F1
#
_entry.id   AF-A0A427V277-F1
#
_cell.length_a   1.000
_cell.length_b   1.000
_cell.length_c   1.000
_cell.angle_alpha   90.00
_cell.angle_beta   90.00
_cell.angle_gamma   90.00
#
_symmetry.space_group_name_H-M   'P 1'
#
loop_
_entity.id
_entity.type
_entity.pdbx_description
1 polymer ?
#
loop_
_entity_poly.entity_id
_entity_poly.type
_entity_poly.pdbx_seq_one_letter_code
_entity_poly.pdbx_strand_id
1 'polypeptide(L)'
;MDKKLGLTALTALVLSSMLGAGVFSLPQNMAQVASPAALLIGWAITGVGILMLAMAMLLLTRIRPDLDGGIFTYAREGFGELIGFCSAWGYWLCAVIANVSYLVIVFSALSFFTDTPELRLFGDGNTWQSIVGASVLLWFVHWLVLRGVQTAASINLAATLAKLLPLGLFIVLAVIAFRLPTFSLDFTGVALGVPVWEQVKNTMLITLWVFIGVEGAVVVSARARNKRDVGRATLLAVFAALAVYLLVTLLSLGVIARPELAQMRNPSMAGLMVEMMGPWGEVIIAAGLIVSVCGAYLSWTIMAAEVPLLAATHKAFPRIFARQNQNGAPSASLWLTNISIQLCLVLIWATGSDYNTLLTIASEMILVPYFLVGAYLLKVATRPLHTAVGVGACIYGLWLLYASGPMHLLLSVVLYAPGLLVFLYARRTHDNNIVLKQTEKLLIGLLLVAALPATWMLMG
;
A
#
# COMPACT_ATOMS: atom_id res chain seq x y z
N MET A 1 -18.63 -13.13 23.45
CA MET A 1 -19.51 -13.46 22.31
C MET A 1 -18.83 -12.99 21.04
N ASP A 2 -18.10 -13.88 20.37
CA ASP A 2 -17.46 -13.57 19.09
C ASP A 2 -18.52 -13.39 18.01
N LYS A 3 -18.93 -12.14 17.77
CA LYS A 3 -19.81 -11.81 16.65
C LYS A 3 -19.01 -11.98 15.36
N LYS A 4 -19.05 -13.20 14.79
CA LYS A 4 -18.49 -13.48 13.46
C LYS A 4 -19.06 -12.50 12.44
N LEU A 5 -18.20 -11.97 11.57
CA LEU A 5 -18.54 -10.91 10.62
C LEU A 5 -19.36 -11.46 9.43
N GLY A 6 -20.47 -10.79 9.11
CA GLY A 6 -21.26 -11.07 7.89
C GLY A 6 -20.65 -10.42 6.65
N LEU A 7 -21.18 -10.77 5.46
CA LEU A 7 -20.69 -10.29 4.16
C LEU A 7 -20.50 -8.77 4.10
N THR A 8 -21.51 -7.98 4.47
CA THR A 8 -21.45 -6.51 4.40
C THR A 8 -20.36 -5.93 5.31
N ALA A 9 -20.20 -6.46 6.51
CA ALA A 9 -19.17 -6.02 7.45
C ALA A 9 -17.77 -6.39 6.95
N LEU A 10 -17.60 -7.57 6.35
CA LEU A 10 -16.35 -7.97 5.70
C LEU A 10 -16.05 -7.07 4.50
N THR A 11 -17.03 -6.78 3.63
CA THR A 11 -16.83 -5.87 2.48
C THR A 11 -16.41 -4.49 2.95
N ALA A 12 -17.09 -3.93 3.96
CA ALA A 12 -16.75 -2.61 4.50
C ALA A 12 -15.35 -2.58 5.12
N LEU A 13 -14.94 -3.65 5.80
CA LEU A 13 -13.62 -3.75 6.40
C LEU A 13 -12.52 -3.77 5.33
N VAL A 14 -12.69 -4.58 4.27
CA VAL A 14 -11.73 -4.67 3.15
C VAL A 14 -11.74 -3.40 2.31
N LEU A 15 -12.88 -2.78 2.11
CA LEU A 15 -12.97 -1.48 1.44
C LEU A 15 -12.21 -0.41 2.25
N SER A 16 -12.41 -0.39 3.57
CA SER A 16 -11.74 0.58 4.45
C SER A 16 -10.22 0.37 4.53
N SER A 17 -9.71 -0.86 4.35
CA SER A 17 -8.26 -1.11 4.32
C SER A 17 -7.59 -0.59 3.04
N MET A 18 -8.29 -0.64 1.90
CA MET A 18 -7.79 -0.06 0.63
C MET A 18 -7.92 1.45 0.60
N LEU A 19 -9.06 2.01 1.07
CA LEU A 19 -9.30 3.45 1.15
C LEU A 19 -8.47 4.10 2.28
N GLY A 20 -7.15 4.19 2.07
CA GLY A 20 -6.20 4.85 2.97
C GLY A 20 -5.94 6.31 2.59
N ALA A 21 -4.74 6.79 2.88
CA ALA A 21 -4.27 8.12 2.49
C ALA A 21 -4.24 8.35 0.96
N GLY A 22 -3.99 7.28 0.18
CA GLY A 22 -3.78 7.35 -1.27
C GLY A 22 -4.90 8.02 -2.05
N VAL A 23 -6.15 7.83 -1.65
CA VAL A 23 -7.32 8.38 -2.36
C VAL A 23 -7.35 9.91 -2.39
N PHE A 24 -6.85 10.58 -1.35
CA PHE A 24 -6.89 12.04 -1.23
C PHE A 24 -5.82 12.74 -2.07
N SER A 25 -4.72 12.05 -2.37
CA SER A 25 -3.64 12.52 -3.25
C SER A 25 -3.80 12.06 -4.70
N LEU A 26 -4.71 11.11 -4.94
CA LEU A 26 -4.85 10.40 -6.20
C LEU A 26 -5.07 11.32 -7.42
N PRO A 27 -5.89 12.40 -7.35
CA PRO A 27 -6.09 13.29 -8.49
C PRO A 27 -4.79 13.87 -9.04
N GLN A 28 -3.97 14.48 -8.18
CA GLN A 28 -2.72 15.11 -8.60
C GLN A 28 -1.65 14.09 -8.99
N ASN A 29 -1.51 13.00 -8.23
CA ASN A 29 -0.52 11.96 -8.56
C ASN A 29 -0.75 11.39 -9.97
N MET A 30 -2.03 11.15 -10.32
CA MET A 30 -2.41 10.71 -11.66
C MET A 30 -2.22 11.79 -12.71
N ALA A 31 -2.62 13.02 -12.40
CA ALA A 31 -2.50 14.15 -13.31
C ALA A 31 -1.04 14.53 -13.59
N GLN A 32 -0.07 14.24 -12.72
CA GLN A 32 1.35 14.48 -13.01
C GLN A 32 1.83 13.65 -14.19
N VAL A 33 1.47 12.37 -14.25
CA VAL A 33 2.10 11.40 -15.15
C VAL A 33 1.25 11.00 -16.36
N ALA A 34 -0.05 11.32 -16.36
CA ALA A 34 -0.96 10.84 -17.38
C ALA A 34 -2.04 11.84 -17.79
N SER A 35 -2.47 11.69 -19.04
CA SER A 35 -3.64 12.34 -19.63
C SER A 35 -4.93 11.56 -19.34
N PRO A 36 -6.12 12.16 -19.58
CA PRO A 36 -7.39 11.47 -19.42
C PRO A 36 -7.48 10.13 -20.18
N ALA A 37 -6.99 10.06 -21.43
CA ALA A 37 -6.98 8.82 -22.21
C ALA A 37 -6.10 7.74 -21.56
N ALA A 38 -4.88 8.12 -21.13
CA ALA A 38 -3.98 7.20 -20.45
C ALA A 38 -4.54 6.72 -19.11
N LEU A 39 -5.25 7.58 -18.37
CA LEU A 39 -5.87 7.20 -17.10
C LEU A 39 -7.01 6.20 -17.27
N LEU A 40 -7.86 6.36 -18.30
CA LEU A 40 -8.90 5.38 -18.61
C LEU A 40 -8.30 4.00 -18.91
N ILE A 41 -7.24 3.95 -19.71
CA ILE A 41 -6.54 2.70 -20.05
C ILE A 41 -5.83 2.13 -18.81
N GLY A 42 -5.12 2.96 -18.04
CA GLY A 42 -4.42 2.56 -16.84
C GLY A 42 -5.35 1.95 -15.79
N TRP A 43 -6.49 2.59 -15.53
CA TRP A 43 -7.50 2.04 -14.62
C TRP A 43 -8.15 0.77 -15.16
N ALA A 44 -8.34 0.62 -16.47
CA ALA A 44 -8.85 -0.62 -17.05
C ALA A 44 -7.86 -1.78 -16.82
N ILE A 45 -6.57 -1.56 -17.07
CA ILE A 45 -5.52 -2.56 -16.84
C ILE A 45 -5.44 -2.92 -15.36
N THR A 46 -5.34 -1.93 -14.47
CA THR A 46 -5.23 -2.18 -13.02
C THR A 46 -6.52 -2.77 -12.45
N GLY A 47 -7.69 -2.34 -12.91
CA GLY A 47 -8.98 -2.90 -12.49
C GLY A 47 -9.08 -4.39 -12.82
N VAL A 48 -8.76 -4.78 -14.06
CA VAL A 48 -8.72 -6.21 -14.45
C VAL A 48 -7.64 -6.97 -13.67
N GLY A 49 -6.44 -6.39 -13.56
CA GLY A 49 -5.31 -7.02 -12.89
C GLY A 49 -5.55 -7.30 -11.40
N ILE A 50 -6.04 -6.30 -10.67
CA ILE A 50 -6.36 -6.44 -9.24
C ILE A 50 -7.54 -7.38 -9.02
N LEU A 51 -8.54 -7.40 -9.91
CA LEU A 51 -9.61 -8.39 -9.84
C LEU A 51 -9.08 -9.82 -10.03
N MET A 52 -8.14 -10.04 -10.96
CA MET A 52 -7.48 -11.34 -11.12
C MET A 52 -6.66 -11.71 -9.87
N LEU A 53 -5.92 -10.77 -9.29
CA LEU A 53 -5.15 -10.99 -8.06
C LEU A 53 -6.05 -11.30 -6.86
N ALA A 54 -7.12 -10.53 -6.66
CA ALA A 54 -8.10 -10.74 -5.60
C ALA A 54 -8.81 -12.09 -5.75
N MET A 55 -9.17 -12.47 -6.98
CA MET A 55 -9.73 -13.78 -7.26
C MET A 55 -8.68 -14.89 -7.05
N ALA A 56 -7.39 -14.62 -7.30
CA ALA A 56 -6.34 -15.58 -7.04
C ALA A 56 -6.18 -15.87 -5.54
N MET A 57 -6.11 -14.82 -4.71
CA MET A 57 -6.12 -14.95 -3.25
C MET A 57 -7.36 -15.72 -2.77
N LEU A 58 -8.54 -15.41 -3.30
CA LEU A 58 -9.76 -16.14 -2.98
C LEU A 58 -9.66 -17.63 -3.33
N LEU A 59 -9.24 -17.97 -4.54
CA LEU A 59 -9.14 -19.37 -4.96
C LEU A 59 -8.14 -20.13 -4.07
N LEU A 60 -7.01 -19.50 -3.74
CA LEU A 60 -6.02 -20.08 -2.84
C LEU A 60 -6.56 -20.35 -1.43
N THR A 61 -7.35 -19.44 -0.86
CA THR A 61 -7.99 -19.67 0.46
C THR A 61 -8.95 -20.88 0.46
N ARG A 62 -9.44 -21.30 -0.72
CA ARG A 62 -10.31 -22.47 -0.87
C ARG A 62 -9.55 -23.75 -1.21
N ILE A 63 -8.49 -23.65 -2.02
CA ILE A 63 -7.68 -24.79 -2.47
C ILE A 63 -6.71 -25.22 -1.36
N ARG A 64 -6.12 -24.25 -0.65
CA ARG A 64 -5.15 -24.44 0.42
C ARG A 64 -5.60 -23.74 1.71
N PRO A 65 -6.72 -24.18 2.32
CA PRO A 65 -7.21 -23.62 3.58
C PRO A 65 -6.30 -23.92 4.78
N ASP A 66 -5.32 -24.82 4.61
CA ASP A 66 -4.27 -25.19 5.56
C ASP A 66 -3.15 -24.15 5.66
N LEU A 67 -2.99 -23.31 4.64
CA LEU A 67 -1.96 -22.28 4.60
C LEU A 67 -2.45 -21.02 5.32
N ASP A 68 -2.34 -21.05 6.63
CA ASP A 68 -2.50 -19.88 7.49
C ASP A 68 -1.27 -18.96 7.36
N GLY A 69 -1.46 -17.64 7.50
CA GLY A 69 -0.35 -16.67 7.54
C GLY A 69 -0.25 -15.66 6.38
N GLY A 70 -1.21 -15.63 5.46
CA GLY A 70 -1.28 -14.57 4.43
C GLY A 70 -0.41 -14.82 3.20
N ILE A 71 -0.16 -13.76 2.43
CA ILE A 71 0.38 -13.84 1.06
C ILE A 71 1.76 -14.53 0.96
N PHE A 72 2.61 -14.41 1.97
CA PHE A 72 3.97 -14.97 1.93
C PHE A 72 4.02 -16.48 2.22
N THR A 73 3.00 -17.06 2.87
CA THR A 73 2.92 -18.50 3.08
C THR A 73 2.78 -19.22 1.73
N TYR A 74 2.00 -18.66 0.79
CA TYR A 74 1.89 -19.17 -0.58
C TYR A 74 3.22 -19.15 -1.32
N ALA A 75 3.99 -18.06 -1.21
CA ALA A 75 5.31 -17.96 -1.80
C ALA A 75 6.27 -19.03 -1.26
N ARG A 76 6.26 -19.26 0.06
CA ARG A 76 7.11 -20.28 0.68
C ARG A 76 6.77 -21.68 0.22
N GLU A 77 5.49 -22.04 0.28
CA GLU A 77 5.00 -23.38 -0.10
C GLU A 77 5.23 -23.64 -1.60
N GLY A 78 5.08 -22.61 -2.42
CA GLY A 78 5.32 -22.69 -3.86
C GLY A 78 6.78 -22.80 -4.26
N PHE A 79 7.66 -22.02 -3.62
CA PHE A 79 8.97 -21.70 -4.19
C PHE A 79 10.15 -21.84 -3.21
N GLY A 80 9.90 -22.28 -1.97
CA GLY A 80 10.94 -22.56 -0.97
C GLY A 80 11.16 -21.41 0.03
N GLU A 81 12.09 -21.63 0.97
CA GLU A 81 12.27 -20.76 2.14
C GLU A 81 12.79 -19.37 1.78
N LEU A 82 13.76 -19.27 0.86
CA LEU A 82 14.31 -17.98 0.44
C LEU A 82 13.24 -17.10 -0.23
N ILE A 83 12.46 -17.65 -1.17
CA ILE A 83 11.43 -16.91 -1.89
C ILE A 83 10.27 -16.53 -0.96
N GLY A 84 9.90 -17.43 -0.04
CA GLY A 84 8.96 -17.12 1.04
C GLY A 84 9.45 -15.98 1.93
N PHE A 85 10.75 -15.97 2.30
CA PHE A 85 11.35 -14.88 3.06
C PHE A 85 11.32 -13.57 2.29
N CYS A 86 11.74 -13.54 1.02
CA CYS A 86 11.68 -12.32 0.20
C CYS A 86 10.24 -11.79 0.11
N SER A 87 9.26 -12.67 -0.04
CA SER A 87 7.84 -12.26 -0.02
C SER A 87 7.44 -11.64 1.32
N ALA A 88 7.81 -12.24 2.46
CA ALA A 88 7.52 -11.68 3.78
C ALA A 88 8.25 -10.35 4.03
N TRP A 89 9.52 -10.25 3.62
CA TRP A 89 10.35 -9.06 3.76
C TRP A 89 9.82 -7.89 2.92
N GLY A 90 9.50 -8.13 1.64
CA GLY A 90 8.91 -7.13 0.76
C GLY A 90 7.55 -6.65 1.27
N TYR A 91 6.70 -7.57 1.74
CA TYR A 91 5.43 -7.19 2.34
C TYR A 91 5.59 -6.35 3.61
N TRP A 92 6.50 -6.76 4.50
CA TRP A 92 6.78 -6.03 5.73
C TRP A 92 7.36 -4.64 5.46
N LEU A 93 8.33 -4.51 4.54
CA LEU A 93 8.88 -3.21 4.14
C LEU A 93 7.81 -2.32 3.51
N CYS A 94 6.95 -2.87 2.64
CA CYS A 94 5.80 -2.16 2.10
C CYS A 94 4.92 -1.60 3.24
N ALA A 95 4.61 -2.41 4.24
CA ALA A 95 3.80 -1.99 5.40
C ALA A 95 4.52 -0.94 6.27
N VAL A 96 5.84 -1.02 6.43
CA VAL A 96 6.65 0.02 7.11
C VAL A 96 6.52 1.35 6.36
N ILE A 97 6.80 1.36 5.06
CA ILE A 97 6.76 2.57 4.24
C ILE A 97 5.33 3.14 4.15
N ALA A 98 4.31 2.29 4.13
CA ALA A 98 2.93 2.73 4.17
C ALA A 98 2.54 3.41 5.49
N ASN A 99 3.03 2.92 6.62
CA ASN A 99 2.86 3.59 7.89
C ASN A 99 3.61 4.93 7.94
N VAL A 100 4.79 5.02 7.31
CA VAL A 100 5.51 6.29 7.18
C VAL A 100 4.71 7.29 6.34
N SER A 101 4.11 6.85 5.22
CA SER A 101 3.32 7.74 4.35
C SER A 101 2.05 8.26 5.03
N TYR A 102 1.44 7.49 5.93
CA TYR A 102 0.35 7.95 6.79
C TYR A 102 0.78 9.03 7.77
N LEU A 103 1.97 8.94 8.36
CA LEU A 103 2.47 10.00 9.23
C LEU A 103 2.76 11.26 8.41
N VAL A 104 3.47 11.15 7.29
CA VAL A 104 3.81 12.28 6.42
C VAL A 104 2.55 13.00 5.92
N ILE A 105 1.57 12.28 5.39
CA ILE A 105 0.35 12.90 4.85
C ILE A 105 -0.50 13.58 5.93
N VAL A 106 -0.50 13.09 7.17
CA VAL A 106 -1.21 13.74 8.30
C VAL A 106 -0.59 15.10 8.59
N PHE A 107 0.74 15.19 8.64
CA PHE A 107 1.42 16.47 8.84
C PHE A 107 1.35 17.38 7.60
N SER A 108 1.35 16.79 6.39
CA SER A 108 1.05 17.54 5.16
C SER A 108 -0.37 18.11 5.19
N ALA A 109 -1.37 17.39 5.70
CA ALA A 109 -2.72 17.91 5.84
C ALA A 109 -2.83 18.95 6.96
N LEU A 110 -2.10 18.81 8.07
CA LEU A 110 -2.05 19.82 9.13
C LEU A 110 -1.45 21.14 8.65
N SER A 111 -0.52 21.07 7.69
CA SER A 111 0.11 22.25 7.10
C SER A 111 -0.89 23.24 6.49
N PHE A 112 -2.06 22.78 6.03
CA PHE A 112 -3.12 23.64 5.51
C PHE A 112 -3.72 24.58 6.56
N PHE A 113 -3.63 24.22 7.84
CA PHE A 113 -4.12 25.06 8.94
C PHE A 113 -3.02 25.93 9.57
N THR A 114 -1.74 25.62 9.34
CA THR A 114 -0.62 26.22 10.05
C THR A 114 0.36 26.98 9.16
N ASP A 115 0.57 26.51 7.93
CA ASP A 115 1.54 27.11 7.03
C ASP A 115 0.95 28.36 6.38
N THR A 116 1.79 29.37 6.22
CA THR A 116 1.50 30.61 5.50
C THR A 116 2.63 30.87 4.50
N PRO A 117 2.48 31.79 3.53
CA PRO A 117 3.58 32.12 2.60
C PRO A 117 4.90 32.50 3.28
N GLU A 118 4.83 33.01 4.51
CA GLU A 118 5.98 33.46 5.31
C GLU A 118 6.52 32.38 6.26
N LEU A 119 5.73 31.34 6.55
CA LEU A 119 6.08 30.30 7.51
C LEU A 119 5.69 28.91 6.99
N ARG A 120 6.71 28.10 6.65
CA ARG A 120 6.56 26.67 6.33
C ARG A 120 6.84 25.84 7.58
N LEU A 121 5.80 25.57 8.39
CA LEU A 121 5.94 24.82 9.63
C LEU A 121 5.98 23.32 9.36
N PHE A 122 4.95 22.78 8.70
CA PHE A 122 4.85 21.34 8.42
C PHE A 122 5.22 20.98 6.98
N GLY A 123 5.09 21.92 6.03
CA GLY A 123 5.44 21.68 4.63
C GLY A 123 4.68 20.48 4.07
N ASP A 124 5.32 19.70 3.22
CA ASP A 124 4.72 18.49 2.62
C ASP A 124 4.79 17.28 3.57
N GLY A 125 4.80 17.53 4.88
CA GLY A 125 5.03 16.54 5.92
C GLY A 125 6.49 16.13 6.11
N ASN A 126 7.43 16.87 5.52
CA ASN A 126 8.86 16.54 5.47
C ASN A 126 9.78 17.51 6.22
N THR A 127 9.24 18.52 6.90
CA THR A 127 10.02 19.44 7.75
C THR A 127 10.44 18.76 9.05
N TRP A 128 11.44 19.31 9.75
CA TRP A 128 11.88 18.75 11.03
C TRP A 128 10.76 18.79 12.09
N GLN A 129 9.88 19.81 12.06
CA GLN A 129 8.71 19.90 12.94
C GLN A 129 7.71 18.77 12.64
N SER A 130 7.47 18.48 11.36
CA SER A 130 6.63 17.36 10.92
C SER A 130 7.21 16.03 11.41
N ILE A 131 8.52 15.83 11.31
CA ILE A 131 9.16 14.60 11.81
C ILE A 131 9.06 14.48 13.32
N VAL A 132 9.24 15.56 14.08
CA VAL A 132 9.05 15.53 15.55
C VAL A 132 7.62 15.16 15.90
N GLY A 133 6.63 15.79 15.27
CA GLY A 133 5.21 15.48 15.50
C GLY A 133 4.86 14.04 15.09
N ALA A 134 5.33 13.59 13.93
CA ALA A 134 5.15 12.23 13.44
C ALA A 134 5.78 11.20 14.39
N SER A 135 6.96 11.51 14.95
CA SER A 135 7.64 10.67 15.93
C SER A 135 6.84 10.56 17.23
N VAL A 136 6.31 11.67 17.74
CA VAL A 136 5.44 11.67 18.93
C VAL A 136 4.22 10.78 18.70
N LEU A 137 3.55 10.91 17.54
CA LEU A 137 2.41 10.08 17.19
C LEU A 137 2.78 8.60 17.06
N LEU A 138 3.91 8.29 16.39
CA LEU A 138 4.45 6.93 16.25
C LEU A 138 4.67 6.25 17.60
N TRP A 139 5.37 6.92 18.52
CA TRP A 139 5.68 6.35 19.84
C TRP A 139 4.47 6.30 20.76
N PHE A 140 3.52 7.23 20.60
CA PHE A 140 2.23 7.14 21.29
C PHE A 140 1.44 5.91 20.85
N VAL A 141 1.31 5.67 19.54
CA VAL A 141 0.66 4.46 19.00
C VAL A 141 1.42 3.20 19.40
N HIS A 142 2.75 3.21 19.36
CA HIS A 142 3.59 2.12 19.84
C HIS A 142 3.22 1.70 21.28
N TRP A 143 3.14 2.68 22.17
CA TRP A 143 2.80 2.48 23.57
C TRP A 143 1.39 1.92 23.75
N LEU A 144 0.41 2.42 22.98
CA LEU A 144 -0.96 1.89 23.00
C LEU A 144 -0.99 0.41 22.59
N VAL A 145 -0.31 0.06 21.50
CA VAL A 145 -0.28 -1.32 21.00
C VAL A 145 0.40 -2.25 22.01
N LEU A 146 1.50 -1.82 22.65
CA LEU A 146 2.14 -2.61 23.71
C LEU A 146 1.22 -2.83 24.92
N ARG A 147 0.33 -1.89 25.23
CA ARG A 147 -0.69 -2.07 26.29
C ARG A 147 -1.83 -3.00 25.89
N GLY A 148 -1.78 -3.60 24.71
CA GLY A 148 -2.83 -4.50 24.21
C GLY A 148 -4.07 -3.74 23.74
N VAL A 149 -3.96 -2.42 23.47
CA VAL A 149 -5.05 -1.66 22.87
C VAL A 149 -5.26 -2.18 21.46
N GLN A 150 -6.34 -2.95 21.29
CA GLN A 150 -6.86 -3.32 19.98
C GLN A 150 -7.73 -2.17 19.46
N THR A 151 -7.80 -2.00 18.14
CA THR A 151 -8.65 -0.96 17.53
C THR A 151 -10.09 -1.11 18.01
N ALA A 152 -10.60 -0.12 18.75
CA ALA A 152 -12.00 -0.13 19.16
C ALA A 152 -12.89 -0.04 17.92
N ALA A 153 -13.99 -0.81 17.91
CA ALA A 153 -14.94 -0.79 16.79
C ALA A 153 -15.47 0.63 16.50
N SER A 154 -15.63 1.47 17.55
CA SER A 154 -16.02 2.87 17.43
C SER A 154 -14.97 3.74 16.75
N ILE A 155 -13.68 3.56 17.06
CA ILE A 155 -12.58 4.29 16.43
C ILE A 155 -12.51 3.95 14.95
N ASN A 156 -12.58 2.66 14.59
CA ASN A 156 -12.55 2.25 13.19
C ASN A 156 -13.78 2.73 12.41
N LEU A 157 -14.96 2.74 13.04
CA LEU A 157 -16.18 3.29 12.46
C LEU A 157 -16.06 4.80 12.25
N ALA A 158 -15.59 5.55 13.24
CA ALA A 158 -15.35 6.99 13.13
C ALA A 158 -14.34 7.30 12.01
N ALA A 159 -13.22 6.59 11.96
CA ALA A 159 -12.22 6.72 10.89
C ALA A 159 -12.81 6.39 9.50
N THR A 160 -13.68 5.39 9.41
CA THR A 160 -14.35 5.03 8.16
C THR A 160 -15.33 6.10 7.71
N LEU A 161 -16.15 6.64 8.61
CA LEU A 161 -17.04 7.76 8.29
C LEU A 161 -16.26 9.04 7.92
N ALA A 162 -15.15 9.29 8.61
CA ALA A 162 -14.29 10.45 8.36
C ALA A 162 -13.68 10.47 6.96
N LYS A 163 -13.50 9.31 6.30
CA LYS A 163 -13.15 9.27 4.86
C LYS A 163 -14.34 9.19 3.94
N LEU A 164 -15.35 8.37 4.24
CA LEU A 164 -16.45 8.14 3.30
C LEU A 164 -17.32 9.37 3.09
N LEU A 165 -17.56 10.17 4.14
CA LEU A 165 -18.38 11.39 4.02
C LEU A 165 -17.71 12.45 3.14
N PRO A 166 -16.45 12.86 3.38
CA PRO A 166 -15.78 13.81 2.50
C PRO A 166 -15.60 13.29 1.08
N LEU A 167 -15.30 11.99 0.90
CA LEU A 167 -15.19 11.38 -0.44
C LEU A 167 -16.52 11.38 -1.21
N GLY A 168 -17.62 11.04 -0.54
CA GLY A 168 -18.95 11.07 -1.14
C GLY A 168 -19.34 12.50 -1.54
N LEU A 169 -19.11 13.46 -0.65
CA LEU A 169 -19.36 14.88 -0.92
C LEU A 169 -18.50 15.39 -2.10
N PHE A 170 -17.21 15.03 -2.11
CA PHE A 170 -16.30 15.36 -3.20
C PHE A 170 -16.81 14.84 -4.54
N ILE A 171 -17.19 13.56 -4.62
CA ILE A 171 -17.71 12.96 -5.86
C ILE A 171 -18.96 13.70 -6.34
N VAL A 172 -19.93 13.96 -5.46
CA VAL A 172 -21.17 14.66 -5.82
C VAL A 172 -20.87 16.05 -6.39
N LEU A 173 -20.01 16.82 -5.71
CA LEU A 173 -19.65 18.17 -6.17
C LEU A 173 -18.84 18.14 -7.45
N ALA A 174 -17.92 17.18 -7.60
CA ALA A 174 -17.12 17.03 -8.80
C ALA A 174 -17.98 16.66 -10.01
N VAL A 175 -19.05 15.86 -9.83
CA VAL A 175 -20.05 15.61 -10.88
C VAL A 175 -20.78 16.90 -11.27
N ILE A 176 -21.19 17.71 -10.29
CA ILE A 176 -21.89 18.98 -10.55
C ILE A 176 -20.97 20.00 -11.24
N ALA A 177 -19.71 20.06 -10.83
CA ALA A 177 -18.71 20.98 -11.36
C ALA A 177 -18.05 20.48 -12.67
N PHE A 178 -18.35 19.25 -13.11
CA PHE A 178 -17.68 18.61 -14.24
C PHE A 178 -17.95 19.35 -15.55
N ARG A 179 -16.87 19.69 -16.27
CA ARG A 179 -16.92 20.31 -17.59
C ARG A 179 -16.25 19.41 -18.61
N LEU A 180 -17.04 18.90 -19.56
CA LEU A 180 -16.53 18.05 -20.64
C LEU A 180 -15.41 18.74 -21.47
N PRO A 181 -15.49 20.04 -21.81
CA PRO A 181 -14.39 20.72 -22.51
C PRO A 181 -13.06 20.66 -21.75
N THR A 182 -13.08 20.87 -20.43
CA THR A 182 -11.90 20.77 -19.55
C THR A 182 -11.35 19.35 -19.55
N PHE A 183 -12.22 18.35 -19.41
CA PHE A 183 -11.83 16.94 -19.41
C PHE A 183 -11.22 16.50 -20.76
N SER A 184 -11.73 17.03 -21.87
CA SER A 184 -11.22 16.71 -23.22
C SER A 184 -9.96 17.49 -23.61
N LEU A 185 -9.54 18.46 -22.78
CA LEU A 185 -8.36 19.25 -23.03
C LEU A 185 -7.11 18.37 -22.97
N ASP A 186 -6.31 18.40 -24.04
CA ASP A 186 -5.11 17.57 -24.19
C ASP A 186 -5.38 16.08 -23.84
N PHE A 187 -6.47 15.54 -24.39
CA PHE A 187 -7.02 14.23 -24.02
C PHE A 187 -5.99 13.09 -24.09
N THR A 188 -5.05 13.16 -25.04
CA THR A 188 -3.95 12.18 -25.23
C THR A 188 -2.63 12.58 -24.57
N GLY A 189 -2.54 13.78 -23.98
CA GLY A 189 -1.35 14.23 -23.26
C GLY A 189 -0.18 14.60 -24.15
N VAL A 190 -0.40 15.34 -25.24
CA VAL A 190 0.69 15.86 -26.07
C VAL A 190 1.62 16.74 -25.25
N ALA A 191 1.09 17.50 -24.29
CA ALA A 191 1.89 18.37 -23.42
C ALA A 191 2.83 17.61 -22.47
N LEU A 192 2.61 16.30 -22.26
CA LEU A 192 3.49 15.45 -21.46
C LEU A 192 4.79 15.07 -22.19
N GLY A 193 4.85 15.24 -23.52
CA GLY A 193 6.04 14.92 -24.32
C GLY A 193 6.36 13.42 -24.42
N VAL A 194 5.50 12.54 -23.91
CA VAL A 194 5.64 11.07 -23.97
C VAL A 194 4.38 10.41 -24.52
N PRO A 195 4.51 9.28 -25.25
CA PRO A 195 3.36 8.60 -25.85
C PRO A 195 2.42 8.02 -24.78
N VAL A 196 1.14 7.85 -25.13
CA VAL A 196 0.08 7.36 -24.23
C VAL A 196 0.45 6.04 -23.54
N TRP A 197 1.12 5.11 -24.22
CA TRP A 197 1.53 3.83 -23.62
C TRP A 197 2.50 4.01 -22.44
N GLU A 198 3.38 5.01 -22.53
CA GLU A 198 4.34 5.33 -21.48
C GLU A 198 3.65 6.04 -20.31
N GLN A 199 2.68 6.91 -20.61
CA GLN A 199 1.82 7.50 -19.58
C GLN A 199 1.06 6.41 -18.80
N VAL A 200 0.49 5.43 -19.50
CA VAL A 200 -0.18 4.26 -18.89
C VAL A 200 0.80 3.52 -17.98
N LYS A 201 2.02 3.21 -18.47
CA LYS A 201 3.08 2.59 -17.68
C LYS A 201 3.36 3.37 -16.38
N ASN A 202 3.49 4.70 -16.47
CA ASN A 202 3.81 5.55 -15.32
C ASN A 202 2.70 5.60 -14.25
N THR A 203 1.44 5.33 -14.62
CA THR A 203 0.32 5.26 -13.64
C THR A 203 0.32 3.97 -12.82
N MET A 204 1.04 2.93 -13.24
CA MET A 204 0.88 1.57 -12.70
C MET A 204 1.21 1.48 -11.21
N LEU A 205 2.33 2.06 -10.76
CA LEU A 205 2.69 2.06 -9.34
C LEU A 205 1.70 2.86 -8.49
N ILE A 206 1.17 3.98 -9.02
CA ILE A 206 0.16 4.80 -8.33
C ILE A 206 -1.16 4.04 -8.18
N THR A 207 -1.60 3.36 -9.24
CA THR A 207 -2.83 2.54 -9.16
C THR A 207 -2.65 1.33 -8.24
N LEU A 208 -1.47 0.71 -8.24
CA LEU A 208 -1.15 -0.41 -7.35
C LEU A 208 -1.20 0.03 -5.88
N TRP A 209 -0.55 1.15 -5.56
CA TRP A 209 -0.50 1.74 -4.22
C TRP A 209 -1.87 1.81 -3.54
N VAL A 210 -2.88 2.32 -4.25
CA VAL A 210 -4.22 2.50 -3.68
C VAL A 210 -5.02 1.21 -3.52
N PHE A 211 -4.54 0.09 -4.07
CA PHE A 211 -5.12 -1.24 -3.87
C PHE A 211 -4.34 -2.10 -2.88
N ILE A 212 -3.22 -1.61 -2.34
CA ILE A 212 -2.52 -2.28 -1.23
C ILE A 212 -3.47 -2.32 -0.02
N GLY A 213 -3.62 -3.50 0.59
CA GLY A 213 -4.62 -3.77 1.63
C GLY A 213 -5.80 -4.63 1.16
N VAL A 214 -5.86 -5.00 -0.13
CA VAL A 214 -6.83 -5.98 -0.67
C VAL A 214 -6.71 -7.35 0.00
N GLU A 215 -5.49 -7.70 0.42
CA GLU A 215 -5.14 -8.91 1.17
C GLU A 215 -5.69 -8.93 2.59
N GLY A 216 -6.15 -7.78 3.13
CA GLY A 216 -6.78 -7.69 4.44
C GLY A 216 -7.96 -8.66 4.60
N ALA A 217 -8.67 -8.98 3.50
CA ALA A 217 -9.74 -9.97 3.48
C ALA A 217 -9.28 -11.38 3.87
N VAL A 218 -8.07 -11.77 3.42
CA VAL A 218 -7.46 -13.07 3.72
C VAL A 218 -7.09 -13.12 5.20
N VAL A 219 -6.54 -12.02 5.74
CA VAL A 219 -6.16 -11.91 7.16
C VAL A 219 -7.39 -12.03 8.07
N VAL A 220 -8.50 -11.38 7.71
CA VAL A 220 -9.73 -11.41 8.54
C VAL A 220 -10.62 -12.63 8.29
N SER A 221 -10.21 -13.54 7.40
CA SER A 221 -10.99 -14.72 7.02
C SER A 221 -11.32 -15.63 8.21
N ALA A 222 -10.45 -15.67 9.23
CA ALA A 222 -10.67 -16.42 10.48
C ALA A 222 -11.86 -15.89 11.30
N ARG A 223 -12.21 -14.60 11.15
CA ARG A 223 -13.30 -13.92 11.88
C ARG A 223 -14.62 -13.90 11.11
N ALA A 224 -14.66 -14.46 9.90
CA ALA A 224 -15.84 -14.49 9.05
C ALA A 224 -16.90 -15.48 9.55
N ARG A 225 -18.18 -15.12 9.40
CA ARG A 225 -19.31 -16.03 9.70
C ARG A 225 -19.32 -17.22 8.76
N ASN A 226 -19.12 -16.97 7.47
CA ASN A 226 -18.94 -17.99 6.44
C ASN A 226 -17.66 -17.69 5.64
N LYS A 227 -16.73 -18.66 5.55
CA LYS A 227 -15.52 -18.51 4.71
C LYS A 227 -15.84 -18.25 3.23
N ARG A 228 -17.02 -18.66 2.75
CA ARG A 228 -17.50 -18.40 1.38
C ARG A 228 -17.76 -16.90 1.12
N ASP A 229 -18.11 -16.14 2.16
CA ASP A 229 -18.43 -14.72 2.06
C ASP A 229 -17.17 -13.86 1.92
N VAL A 230 -16.01 -14.32 2.40
CA VAL A 230 -14.73 -13.60 2.32
C VAL A 230 -14.42 -13.21 0.87
N GLY A 231 -14.52 -14.15 -0.07
CA GLY A 231 -14.26 -13.87 -1.47
C GLY A 231 -15.22 -12.90 -2.13
N ARG A 232 -16.51 -13.03 -1.81
CA ARG A 232 -17.53 -12.11 -2.30
C ARG A 232 -17.29 -10.70 -1.73
N ALA A 233 -16.92 -10.61 -0.46
CA ALA A 233 -16.57 -9.36 0.19
C ALA A 233 -15.34 -8.70 -0.47
N THR A 234 -14.29 -9.46 -0.75
CA THR A 234 -13.11 -8.93 -1.46
C THR A 234 -13.47 -8.39 -2.83
N LEU A 235 -14.22 -9.13 -3.64
CA LEU A 235 -14.60 -8.68 -4.98
C LEU A 235 -15.49 -7.43 -4.92
N LEU A 236 -16.50 -7.41 -4.05
CA LEU A 236 -17.37 -6.24 -3.86
C LEU A 236 -16.57 -5.02 -3.39
N ALA A 237 -15.62 -5.22 -2.47
CA ALA A 237 -14.76 -4.15 -1.99
C ALA A 237 -13.86 -3.61 -3.10
N VAL A 238 -13.26 -4.48 -3.91
CA VAL A 238 -12.41 -4.09 -5.06
C VAL A 238 -13.23 -3.30 -6.08
N PHE A 239 -14.44 -3.75 -6.44
CA PHE A 239 -15.32 -2.99 -7.34
C PHE A 239 -15.70 -1.63 -6.77
N ALA A 240 -16.05 -1.56 -5.49
CA ALA A 240 -16.39 -0.30 -4.82
C ALA A 240 -15.19 0.66 -4.77
N ALA A 241 -14.01 0.17 -4.40
CA ALA A 241 -12.78 0.96 -4.38
C ALA A 241 -12.41 1.45 -5.79
N LEU A 242 -12.46 0.58 -6.80
CA LEU A 242 -12.20 0.93 -8.19
C LEU A 242 -13.16 2.03 -8.68
N ALA A 243 -14.44 1.93 -8.35
CA ALA A 243 -15.43 2.95 -8.70
C ALA A 243 -15.10 4.29 -8.04
N VAL A 244 -14.78 4.30 -6.74
CA VAL A 244 -14.39 5.52 -6.02
C VAL A 244 -13.13 6.15 -6.63
N TYR A 245 -12.10 5.34 -6.92
CA TYR A 245 -10.85 5.84 -7.50
C TYR A 245 -11.01 6.38 -8.91
N LEU A 246 -11.78 5.69 -9.76
CA LEU A 246 -12.15 6.17 -11.09
C LEU A 246 -12.89 7.50 -11.01
N LEU A 247 -13.93 7.60 -10.16
CA LEU A 247 -14.72 8.81 -10.02
C LEU A 247 -13.86 9.98 -9.51
N VAL A 248 -13.10 9.77 -8.44
CA VAL A 248 -12.24 10.82 -7.88
C VAL A 248 -11.21 11.31 -8.91
N THR A 249 -10.57 10.42 -9.67
CA THR A 249 -9.52 10.83 -10.60
C THR A 249 -10.06 11.43 -11.89
N LEU A 250 -11.05 10.80 -12.51
CA LEU A 250 -11.57 11.25 -13.80
C LEU A 250 -12.44 12.50 -13.67
N LEU A 251 -13.26 12.62 -12.61
CA LEU A 251 -14.06 13.82 -12.40
C LEU A 251 -13.15 15.03 -12.13
N SER A 252 -12.06 14.85 -11.38
CA SER A 252 -11.11 15.94 -11.09
C SER A 252 -10.55 16.60 -12.35
N LEU A 253 -10.28 15.82 -13.40
CA LEU A 253 -9.81 16.33 -14.70
C LEU A 253 -10.88 17.11 -15.48
N GLY A 254 -12.16 16.94 -15.13
CA GLY A 254 -13.23 17.78 -15.67
C GLY A 254 -13.54 19.00 -14.81
N VAL A 255 -13.09 19.04 -13.55
CA VAL A 255 -13.19 20.24 -12.71
C VAL A 255 -12.07 21.22 -13.08
N ILE A 256 -10.83 20.74 -13.19
CA ILE A 256 -9.62 21.55 -13.44
C ILE A 256 -8.76 20.90 -14.52
N ALA A 257 -8.07 21.72 -15.30
CA ALA A 257 -7.17 21.24 -16.35
C ALA A 257 -5.99 20.42 -15.77
N ARG A 258 -5.61 19.35 -16.47
CA ARG A 258 -4.53 18.43 -16.06
C ARG A 258 -3.23 19.14 -15.63
N PRO A 259 -2.69 20.13 -16.37
CA PRO A 259 -1.43 20.78 -15.98
C PRO A 259 -1.51 21.53 -14.65
N GLU A 260 -2.66 22.13 -14.35
CA GLU A 260 -2.90 22.84 -13.10
C GLU A 260 -3.12 21.84 -11.95
N LEU A 261 -3.91 20.79 -12.18
CA LEU A 261 -4.10 19.71 -11.21
C LEU A 261 -2.77 19.03 -10.85
N ALA A 262 -1.86 18.85 -11.81
CA ALA A 262 -0.54 18.26 -11.59
C ALA A 262 0.37 19.09 -10.65
N GLN A 263 0.14 20.40 -10.54
CA GLN A 263 0.91 21.32 -9.70
C GLN A 263 0.28 21.53 -8.31
N MET A 264 -0.89 20.95 -8.04
CA MET A 264 -1.53 21.06 -6.74
C MET A 264 -0.70 20.39 -5.64
N ARG A 265 -0.71 21.00 -4.45
CA ARG A 265 -0.10 20.42 -3.26
C ARG A 265 -0.86 19.18 -2.80
N ASN A 266 -0.13 18.19 -2.27
CA ASN A 266 -0.74 16.99 -1.69
C ASN A 266 -1.19 17.20 -0.23
N PRO A 267 -2.37 16.70 0.17
CA PRO A 267 -3.40 16.01 -0.62
C PRO A 267 -4.20 16.92 -1.56
N SER A 268 -4.14 16.64 -2.86
CA SER A 268 -4.76 17.47 -3.90
C SER A 268 -6.27 17.59 -3.85
N MET A 269 -6.95 16.61 -3.25
CA MET A 269 -8.39 16.67 -3.04
C MET A 269 -8.80 17.89 -2.20
N ALA A 270 -7.95 18.37 -1.30
CA ALA A 270 -8.23 19.57 -0.51
C ALA A 270 -8.33 20.81 -1.41
N GLY A 271 -7.34 21.04 -2.28
CA GLY A 271 -7.33 22.14 -3.24
C GLY A 271 -8.48 22.05 -4.24
N LEU A 272 -8.76 20.86 -4.79
CA LEU A 272 -9.92 20.63 -5.66
C LEU A 272 -11.25 20.94 -4.96
N MET A 273 -11.36 20.63 -3.66
CA MET A 273 -12.57 20.93 -2.91
C MET A 273 -12.75 22.44 -2.72
N VAL A 274 -11.65 23.20 -2.55
CA VAL A 274 -11.70 24.67 -2.52
C VAL A 274 -12.25 25.24 -3.82
N GLU A 275 -11.84 24.70 -4.97
CA GLU A 275 -12.34 25.14 -6.28
C GLU A 275 -13.83 24.85 -6.48
N MET A 276 -14.37 23.84 -5.80
CA MET A 276 -15.79 23.46 -5.93
C MET A 276 -16.73 24.14 -4.91
N MET A 277 -16.26 24.43 -3.69
CA MET A 277 -17.12 24.96 -2.61
C MET A 277 -16.52 26.13 -1.82
N GLY A 278 -15.36 26.64 -2.23
CA GLY A 278 -14.62 27.70 -1.53
C GLY A 278 -13.81 27.20 -0.33
N PRO A 279 -13.29 28.11 0.52
CA PRO A 279 -12.28 27.81 1.54
C PRO A 279 -12.65 26.71 2.55
N TRP A 280 -13.95 26.47 2.79
CA TRP A 280 -14.41 25.39 3.65
C TRP A 280 -14.04 23.99 3.13
N GLY A 281 -13.82 23.85 1.82
CA GLY A 281 -13.44 22.58 1.20
C GLY A 281 -12.14 22.00 1.73
N GLU A 282 -11.14 22.86 1.95
CA GLU A 282 -9.85 22.48 2.53
C GLU A 282 -10.02 21.93 3.94
N VAL A 283 -10.80 22.61 4.78
CA VAL A 283 -11.07 22.21 6.17
C VAL A 283 -11.73 20.83 6.23
N ILE A 284 -12.74 20.60 5.39
CA ILE A 284 -13.50 19.34 5.36
C ILE A 284 -12.58 18.18 4.96
N ILE A 285 -11.78 18.34 3.91
CA ILE A 285 -10.89 17.29 3.43
C ILE A 285 -9.74 17.07 4.40
N ALA A 286 -9.07 18.11 4.86
CA ALA A 286 -7.93 17.98 5.77
C ALA A 286 -8.34 17.35 7.10
N ALA A 287 -9.43 17.80 7.73
CA ALA A 287 -9.93 17.21 8.98
C ALA A 287 -10.38 15.75 8.79
N GLY A 288 -11.13 15.46 7.72
CA GLY A 288 -11.57 14.11 7.38
C GLY A 288 -10.40 13.15 7.14
N LEU A 289 -9.38 13.61 6.40
CA LEU A 289 -8.15 12.88 6.15
C LEU A 289 -7.42 12.59 7.46
N ILE A 290 -7.16 13.61 8.30
CA ILE A 290 -6.41 13.44 9.55
C ILE A 290 -7.09 12.38 10.44
N VAL A 291 -8.40 12.48 10.65
CA VAL A 291 -9.14 11.51 11.48
C VAL A 291 -9.11 10.11 10.86
N SER A 292 -9.33 10.01 9.55
CA SER A 292 -9.30 8.72 8.83
C SER A 292 -7.93 8.05 8.88
N VAL A 293 -6.87 8.80 8.56
CA VAL A 293 -5.50 8.28 8.44
C VAL A 293 -4.95 7.93 9.81
N CYS A 294 -5.21 8.71 10.87
CA CYS A 294 -4.83 8.34 12.23
C CYS A 294 -5.48 7.02 12.69
N GLY A 295 -6.76 6.81 12.36
CA GLY A 295 -7.44 5.54 12.66
C GLY A 295 -6.89 4.36 11.84
N ALA A 296 -6.58 4.59 10.56
CA ALA A 296 -5.96 3.60 9.69
C ALA A 296 -4.53 3.25 10.17
N TYR A 297 -3.77 4.25 10.59
CA TYR A 297 -2.40 4.12 11.07
C TYR A 297 -2.27 3.19 12.27
N LEU A 298 -3.16 3.30 13.26
CA LEU A 298 -3.20 2.35 14.38
C LEU A 298 -3.41 0.90 13.89
N SER A 299 -4.36 0.70 12.98
CA SER A 299 -4.71 -0.64 12.48
C SER A 299 -3.59 -1.24 11.61
N TRP A 300 -2.97 -0.42 10.76
CA TRP A 300 -1.83 -0.81 9.92
C TRP A 300 -0.55 -1.04 10.71
N THR A 301 -0.34 -0.33 11.83
CA THR A 301 0.78 -0.58 12.73
C THR A 301 0.67 -1.98 13.36
N ILE A 302 -0.55 -2.37 13.80
CA ILE A 302 -0.81 -3.71 14.33
C ILE A 302 -0.54 -4.77 13.25
N MET A 303 -1.07 -4.59 12.05
CA MET A 303 -0.89 -5.54 10.94
C MET A 303 0.57 -5.66 10.51
N ALA A 304 1.30 -4.54 10.41
CA ALA A 304 2.72 -4.54 10.08
C ALA A 304 3.55 -5.33 11.10
N ALA A 305 3.22 -5.21 12.39
CA ALA A 305 3.88 -5.98 13.44
C ALA A 305 3.49 -7.48 13.44
N GLU A 306 2.35 -7.87 12.87
CA GLU A 306 2.01 -9.29 12.73
C GLU A 306 2.86 -10.00 11.67
N VAL A 307 3.35 -9.29 10.65
CA VAL A 307 4.11 -9.91 9.54
C VAL A 307 5.41 -10.57 10.02
N PRO A 308 6.34 -9.89 10.74
CA PRO A 308 7.54 -10.54 11.25
C PRO A 308 7.25 -11.58 12.34
N LEU A 309 6.17 -11.41 13.12
CA LEU A 309 5.73 -12.40 14.10
C LEU A 309 5.39 -13.72 13.39
N LEU A 310 4.51 -13.68 12.39
CA LEU A 310 4.11 -14.86 11.62
C LEU A 310 5.27 -15.43 10.81
N ALA A 311 6.11 -14.58 10.21
CA ALA A 311 7.30 -15.04 9.52
C ALA A 311 8.26 -15.76 10.47
N ALA A 312 8.36 -15.33 11.73
CA ALA A 312 9.21 -15.96 12.75
C ALA A 312 8.62 -17.30 13.25
N THR A 313 7.30 -17.41 13.43
CA THR A 313 6.65 -18.69 13.76
C THR A 313 6.86 -19.73 12.65
N HIS A 314 6.90 -19.26 11.41
CA HIS A 314 7.23 -20.08 10.25
C HIS A 314 8.75 -20.24 10.02
N LYS A 315 9.63 -19.83 10.94
CA LYS A 315 11.11 -19.95 10.84
C LYS A 315 11.76 -19.16 9.69
N ALA A 316 11.04 -18.25 9.04
CA ALA A 316 11.61 -17.35 8.03
C ALA A 316 12.36 -16.17 8.69
N PHE A 317 11.88 -15.68 9.83
CA PHE A 317 12.52 -14.62 10.62
C PHE A 317 13.22 -15.15 11.88
N PRO A 318 14.14 -14.37 12.47
CA PRO A 318 14.78 -14.73 13.73
C PRO A 318 13.78 -15.02 14.86
N ARG A 319 14.08 -16.03 15.69
CA ARG A 319 13.18 -16.49 16.79
C ARG A 319 12.73 -15.37 17.74
N ILE A 320 13.53 -14.32 17.90
CA ILE A 320 13.22 -13.19 18.80
C ILE A 320 11.91 -12.48 18.40
N PHE A 321 11.58 -12.40 17.11
CA PHE A 321 10.38 -11.72 16.64
C PHE A 321 9.09 -12.51 16.86
N ALA A 322 9.20 -13.79 17.26
CA ALA A 322 8.06 -14.58 17.70
C ALA A 322 7.59 -14.24 19.13
N ARG A 323 8.29 -13.34 19.85
CA ARG A 323 7.96 -12.97 21.23
C ARG A 323 6.76 -12.03 21.27
N GLN A 324 5.81 -12.36 22.16
CA GLN A 324 4.71 -11.51 22.56
C GLN A 324 4.90 -11.05 24.02
N ASN A 325 4.31 -9.91 24.38
CA ASN A 325 4.27 -9.45 25.78
C ASN A 325 3.09 -10.05 26.55
N GLN A 326 2.95 -9.68 27.82
CA GLN A 326 1.87 -10.16 28.71
C GLN A 326 0.46 -9.80 28.20
N ASN A 327 0.34 -8.76 27.37
CA ASN A 327 -0.92 -8.30 26.80
C ASN A 327 -1.22 -8.96 25.43
N GLY A 328 -0.42 -9.95 25.01
CA GLY A 328 -0.54 -10.62 23.72
C GLY A 328 -0.06 -9.81 22.51
N ALA A 329 0.55 -8.64 22.71
CA ALA A 329 1.06 -7.81 21.63
C ALA A 329 2.41 -8.34 21.13
N PRO A 330 2.68 -8.34 19.81
CA PRO A 330 3.94 -8.81 19.20
C PRO A 330 5.11 -7.85 19.46
N SER A 331 5.56 -7.76 20.70
CA SER A 331 6.44 -6.68 21.17
C SER A 331 7.75 -6.57 20.39
N ALA A 332 8.46 -7.67 20.16
CA ALA A 332 9.73 -7.64 19.42
C ALA A 332 9.55 -7.21 17.96
N SER A 333 8.48 -7.67 17.32
CA SER A 333 8.14 -7.31 15.94
C SER A 333 7.69 -5.84 15.81
N LEU A 334 6.93 -5.36 16.81
CA LEU A 334 6.51 -3.97 16.89
C LEU A 334 7.70 -3.02 17.07
N TRP A 335 8.69 -3.40 17.89
CA TRP A 335 9.94 -2.64 18.04
C TRP A 335 10.70 -2.56 16.72
N LEU A 336 10.89 -3.69 16.03
CA LEU A 336 11.53 -3.71 14.71
C LEU A 336 10.81 -2.75 13.74
N THR A 337 9.48 -2.90 13.64
CA THR A 337 8.64 -2.12 12.72
C THR A 337 8.72 -0.63 13.02
N ASN A 338 8.54 -0.22 14.28
CA ASN A 338 8.48 1.20 14.62
C ASN A 338 9.85 1.88 14.65
N ILE A 339 10.93 1.15 14.96
CA ILE A 339 12.30 1.65 14.76
C ILE A 339 12.54 1.87 13.26
N SER A 340 12.15 0.94 12.39
CA SER A 340 12.26 1.12 10.94
C SER A 340 11.45 2.32 10.44
N ILE A 341 10.22 2.52 10.93
CA ILE A 341 9.42 3.72 10.61
C ILE A 341 10.15 5.00 11.06
N GLN A 342 10.69 5.03 12.29
CA GLN A 342 11.44 6.18 12.80
C GLN A 342 12.67 6.50 11.95
N LEU A 343 13.43 5.48 11.53
CA LEU A 343 14.58 5.65 10.66
C LEU A 343 14.15 6.21 9.30
N CYS A 344 13.06 5.70 8.72
CA CYS A 344 12.50 6.23 7.48
C CYS A 344 12.05 7.70 7.60
N LEU A 345 11.44 8.10 8.73
CA LEU A 345 11.08 9.50 9.00
C LEU A 345 12.32 10.41 9.02
N VAL A 346 13.41 9.97 9.65
CA VAL A 346 14.68 10.72 9.65
C VAL A 346 15.26 10.81 8.24
N LEU A 347 15.20 9.73 7.46
CA LEU A 347 15.66 9.73 6.07
C LEU A 347 14.86 10.69 5.20
N ILE A 348 13.53 10.73 5.34
CA ILE A 348 12.66 11.67 4.61
C ILE A 348 13.08 13.12 4.85
N TRP A 349 13.35 13.47 6.10
CA TRP A 349 13.84 14.81 6.43
C TRP A 349 15.22 15.07 5.85
N ALA A 350 16.13 14.10 5.93
CA ALA A 350 17.48 14.24 5.41
C ALA A 350 17.53 14.37 3.88
N THR A 351 16.65 13.67 3.15
CA THR A 351 16.58 13.68 1.68
C THR A 351 15.62 14.74 1.13
N GLY A 352 14.79 15.34 1.99
CA GLY A 352 13.69 16.22 1.56
C GLY A 352 12.60 15.48 0.78
N SER A 353 12.56 14.15 0.84
CA SER A 353 11.59 13.33 0.11
C SER A 353 10.15 13.64 0.51
N ASP A 354 9.23 13.29 -0.37
CA ASP A 354 7.80 13.57 -0.22
C ASP A 354 6.98 12.28 -0.19
N TYR A 355 5.66 12.45 -0.14
CA TYR A 355 4.70 11.37 -0.18
C TYR A 355 4.81 10.47 -1.43
N ASN A 356 5.13 11.05 -2.59
CA ASN A 356 5.21 10.30 -3.86
C ASN A 356 6.43 9.37 -3.90
N THR A 357 7.52 9.76 -3.25
CA THR A 357 8.69 8.90 -3.04
C THR A 357 8.31 7.65 -2.24
N LEU A 358 7.54 7.82 -1.15
CA LEU A 358 7.08 6.71 -0.30
C LEU A 358 6.10 5.79 -1.02
N LEU A 359 5.17 6.36 -1.77
CA LEU A 359 4.24 5.62 -2.64
C LEU A 359 5.01 4.69 -3.57
N THR A 360 6.04 5.22 -4.23
CA THR A 360 6.87 4.48 -5.19
C THR A 360 7.57 3.31 -4.52
N ILE A 361 8.30 3.56 -3.42
CA ILE A 361 9.04 2.52 -2.68
C ILE A 361 8.08 1.43 -2.18
N ALA A 362 6.95 1.80 -1.59
CA ALA A 362 6.01 0.80 -1.08
C ALA A 362 5.38 -0.04 -2.19
N SER A 363 5.08 0.58 -3.33
CA SER A 363 4.52 -0.10 -4.50
C SER A 363 5.49 -1.08 -5.12
N GLU A 364 6.78 -0.75 -5.14
CA GLU A 364 7.83 -1.66 -5.58
C GLU A 364 7.96 -2.89 -4.67
N MET A 365 7.97 -2.67 -3.35
CA MET A 365 8.15 -3.73 -2.36
C MET A 365 7.03 -4.78 -2.36
N ILE A 366 5.83 -4.41 -2.80
CA ILE A 366 4.69 -5.33 -2.88
C ILE A 366 4.64 -6.15 -4.18
N LEU A 367 5.38 -5.77 -5.22
CA LEU A 367 5.33 -6.43 -6.54
C LEU A 367 5.65 -7.92 -6.48
N VAL A 368 6.76 -8.27 -5.84
CA VAL A 368 7.23 -9.65 -5.72
C VAL A 368 6.21 -10.49 -4.93
N PRO A 369 5.75 -10.08 -3.72
CA PRO A 369 4.67 -10.78 -3.03
C PRO A 369 3.44 -11.04 -3.90
N TYR A 370 2.93 -10.04 -4.61
CA TYR A 370 1.71 -10.17 -5.42
C TYR A 370 1.89 -11.07 -6.64
N PHE A 371 3.02 -10.97 -7.33
CA PHE A 371 3.35 -11.87 -8.43
C PHE A 371 3.38 -13.34 -7.94
N LEU A 372 3.97 -13.60 -6.78
CA LEU A 372 4.10 -14.95 -6.22
C LEU A 372 2.75 -15.57 -5.83
N VAL A 373 1.75 -14.75 -5.48
CA VAL A 373 0.36 -15.24 -5.27
C VAL A 373 -0.21 -15.82 -6.56
N GLY A 374 -0.11 -15.08 -7.67
CA GLY A 374 -0.56 -15.57 -8.99
C GLY A 374 0.19 -16.81 -9.45
N ALA A 375 1.53 -16.79 -9.29
CA ALA A 375 2.38 -17.90 -9.68
C ALA A 375 2.11 -19.17 -8.85
N TYR A 376 1.83 -19.02 -7.56
CA TYR A 376 1.46 -20.14 -6.71
C TYR A 376 0.10 -20.73 -7.10
N LEU A 377 -0.91 -19.88 -7.38
CA LEU A 377 -2.20 -20.37 -7.88
C LEU A 377 -2.04 -21.16 -9.16
N LEU A 378 -1.24 -20.67 -10.11
CA LEU A 378 -0.98 -21.37 -11.36
C LEU A 378 -0.35 -22.76 -11.11
N LYS A 379 0.55 -22.87 -10.12
CA LYS A 379 1.19 -24.13 -9.73
C LYS A 379 0.21 -25.16 -9.15
N VAL A 380 -0.81 -24.71 -8.41
CA VAL A 380 -1.80 -25.60 -7.76
C VAL A 380 -3.13 -25.67 -8.51
N ALA A 381 -3.23 -25.03 -9.69
CA ALA A 381 -4.45 -24.96 -10.46
C ALA A 381 -4.85 -26.33 -11.03
N THR A 382 -6.04 -26.81 -10.65
CA THR A 382 -6.61 -28.08 -11.13
C THR A 382 -7.77 -27.90 -12.11
N ARG A 383 -8.30 -26.67 -12.25
CA ARG A 383 -9.46 -26.35 -13.09
C ARG A 383 -9.09 -25.26 -14.08
N PRO A 384 -9.70 -25.22 -15.28
CA PRO A 384 -9.39 -24.22 -16.31
C PRO A 384 -9.60 -22.80 -15.81
N LEU A 385 -10.63 -22.56 -14.98
CA LEU A 385 -10.84 -21.26 -14.34
C LEU A 385 -9.68 -20.87 -13.42
N HIS A 386 -9.15 -21.80 -12.62
CA HIS A 386 -8.03 -21.51 -11.72
C HIS A 386 -6.79 -21.14 -12.52
N THR A 387 -6.54 -21.87 -13.62
CA THR A 387 -5.42 -21.60 -14.54
C THR A 387 -5.58 -20.23 -15.18
N ALA A 388 -6.77 -19.89 -15.70
CA ALA A 388 -7.02 -18.59 -16.33
C ALA A 388 -6.78 -17.42 -15.35
N VAL A 389 -7.23 -17.56 -14.10
CA VAL A 389 -7.02 -16.55 -13.05
C VAL A 389 -5.55 -16.46 -12.65
N GLY A 390 -4.87 -17.59 -12.47
CA GLY A 390 -3.43 -17.62 -12.19
C GLY A 390 -2.60 -16.97 -13.30
N VAL A 391 -2.90 -17.28 -14.57
CA VAL A 391 -2.25 -16.66 -15.73
C VAL A 391 -2.52 -15.15 -15.77
N GLY A 392 -3.78 -14.72 -15.59
CA GLY A 392 -4.13 -13.29 -15.55
C GLY A 392 -3.40 -12.53 -14.45
N ALA A 393 -3.33 -13.09 -13.24
CA ALA A 393 -2.60 -12.50 -12.12
C ALA A 393 -1.07 -12.45 -12.38
N CYS A 394 -0.49 -13.49 -12.99
CA CYS A 394 0.91 -13.50 -13.39
C CYS A 394 1.22 -12.46 -14.47
N ILE A 395 0.38 -12.34 -15.51
CA ILE A 395 0.52 -11.33 -16.57
C ILE A 395 0.50 -9.94 -15.95
N TYR A 396 -0.45 -9.69 -15.05
CA TYR A 396 -0.53 -8.40 -14.35
C TYR A 396 0.71 -8.14 -13.49
N GLY A 397 1.18 -9.13 -12.72
CA GLY A 397 2.41 -8.99 -11.92
C GLY A 397 3.65 -8.72 -12.78
N LEU A 398 3.79 -9.41 -13.92
CA LEU A 398 4.88 -9.16 -14.87
C LEU A 398 4.78 -7.78 -15.52
N TRP A 399 3.57 -7.36 -15.85
CA TRP A 399 3.31 -6.01 -16.36
C TRP A 399 3.71 -4.94 -15.35
N LEU A 400 3.36 -5.11 -14.07
CA LEU A 400 3.76 -4.18 -13.01
C LEU A 400 5.28 -4.16 -12.79
N LEU A 401 5.96 -5.31 -12.84
CA LEU A 401 7.42 -5.39 -12.77
C LEU A 401 8.08 -4.65 -13.95
N TYR A 402 7.54 -4.82 -15.16
CA TYR A 402 8.00 -4.07 -16.33
C TYR A 402 7.73 -2.56 -16.17
N ALA A 403 6.54 -2.20 -15.70
CA ALA A 403 6.13 -0.81 -15.55
C ALA A 403 6.90 -0.07 -14.44
N SER A 404 7.35 -0.79 -13.42
CA SER A 404 8.27 -0.27 -12.41
C SER A 404 9.54 0.30 -13.05
N GLY A 405 10.06 -0.33 -14.10
CA GLY A 405 11.29 0.12 -14.76
C GLY A 405 12.57 -0.23 -13.99
N PRO A 406 13.73 -0.18 -14.66
CA PRO A 406 14.98 -0.74 -14.14
C PRO A 406 15.51 0.00 -12.91
N MET A 407 15.37 1.33 -12.83
CA MET A 407 15.88 2.11 -11.70
C MET A 407 15.18 1.75 -10.39
N HIS A 408 13.85 1.65 -10.45
CA HIS A 408 12.99 1.24 -9.33
C HIS A 408 13.24 -0.22 -8.92
N LEU A 409 13.44 -1.12 -9.88
CA LEU A 409 13.84 -2.50 -9.57
C LEU A 409 15.22 -2.57 -8.89
N LEU A 410 16.17 -1.70 -9.27
CA LEU A 410 17.47 -1.61 -8.59
C LEU A 410 17.32 -1.11 -7.15
N LEU A 411 16.48 -0.09 -6.91
CA LEU A 411 16.12 0.35 -5.56
C LEU A 411 15.56 -0.79 -4.72
N SER A 412 14.69 -1.61 -5.32
CA SER A 412 14.17 -2.79 -4.67
C SER A 412 15.27 -3.78 -4.24
N VAL A 413 16.25 -4.04 -5.11
CA VAL A 413 17.38 -4.93 -4.78
C VAL A 413 18.17 -4.41 -3.58
N VAL A 414 18.41 -3.10 -3.50
CA VAL A 414 19.08 -2.48 -2.35
C VAL A 414 18.29 -2.71 -1.05
N LEU A 415 16.97 -2.60 -1.11
CA LEU A 415 16.09 -2.82 0.05
C LEU A 415 15.93 -4.31 0.44
N TYR A 416 16.13 -5.23 -0.50
CA TYR A 416 16.18 -6.68 -0.22
C TYR A 416 17.51 -7.12 0.39
N ALA A 417 18.63 -6.45 0.08
CA ALA A 417 19.96 -6.81 0.59
C ALA A 417 20.06 -6.93 2.13
N PRO A 418 19.61 -5.96 2.96
CA PRO A 418 19.62 -6.12 4.42
C PRO A 418 18.70 -7.26 4.87
N GLY A 419 17.61 -7.51 4.14
CA GLY A 419 16.73 -8.66 4.39
C GLY A 419 17.46 -9.98 4.25
N LEU A 420 18.29 -10.15 3.22
CA LEU A 420 19.08 -11.37 3.04
C LEU A 420 20.04 -11.62 4.22
N LEU A 421 20.62 -10.57 4.81
CA LEU A 421 21.42 -10.70 6.03
C LEU A 421 20.58 -11.19 7.21
N VAL A 422 19.37 -10.65 7.36
CA VAL A 422 18.40 -11.11 8.37
C VAL A 422 18.00 -12.57 8.13
N PHE A 423 17.80 -13.00 6.89
CA PHE A 423 17.50 -14.39 6.54
C PHE A 423 18.65 -15.34 6.93
N LEU A 424 19.88 -14.97 6.60
CA LEU A 424 21.07 -15.75 6.97
C LEU A 424 21.24 -15.84 8.49
N TYR A 425 20.98 -14.74 9.21
CA TYR A 425 20.98 -14.72 10.67
C TYR A 425 19.84 -15.57 11.25
N ALA A 426 18.62 -15.47 10.71
CA ALA A 426 17.45 -16.24 11.14
C ALA A 426 17.75 -17.74 11.10
N ARG A 427 18.34 -18.22 10.00
CA ARG A 427 18.73 -19.64 9.86
C ARG A 427 19.74 -20.09 10.89
N ARG A 428 20.64 -19.23 11.37
CA ARG A 428 21.55 -19.57 12.48
C ARG A 428 20.83 -19.67 13.82
N THR A 429 19.74 -18.93 14.00
CA THR A 429 18.95 -18.97 15.26
C THR A 429 18.00 -20.16 15.35
N HIS A 430 17.71 -20.82 14.23
CA HIS A 430 16.90 -22.03 14.19
C HIS A 430 17.82 -23.24 13.95
N ASP A 431 17.74 -24.30 14.77
CA ASP A 431 18.54 -25.56 14.65
C ASP A 431 18.41 -26.32 13.30
N ASN A 432 17.75 -25.75 12.30
CA ASN A 432 17.71 -26.29 10.95
C ASN A 432 19.04 -25.99 10.25
N ASN A 433 20.02 -26.87 10.50
CA ASN A 433 21.31 -26.97 9.81
C ASN A 433 21.16 -27.44 8.34
N ILE A 434 20.06 -27.07 7.67
CA ILE A 434 19.85 -27.37 6.25
C ILE A 434 20.86 -26.52 5.48
N VAL A 435 21.70 -27.15 4.67
CA VAL A 435 22.65 -26.44 3.81
C VAL A 435 21.87 -25.66 2.76
N LEU A 436 22.21 -24.38 2.54
CA LEU A 436 21.65 -23.58 1.44
C LEU A 436 21.77 -24.35 0.13
N LYS A 437 20.67 -24.47 -0.63
CA LYS A 437 20.73 -25.05 -1.98
C LYS A 437 21.65 -24.20 -2.85
N GLN A 438 22.33 -24.80 -3.83
CA GLN A 438 23.19 -24.04 -4.76
C GLN A 438 22.43 -22.89 -5.44
N THR A 439 21.15 -23.09 -5.77
CA THR A 439 20.26 -22.06 -6.32
C THR A 439 20.03 -20.90 -5.35
N GLU A 440 19.86 -21.17 -4.05
CA GLU A 440 19.72 -20.13 -3.02
C GLU A 440 21.02 -19.34 -2.86
N LYS A 441 22.17 -20.01 -2.88
CA LYS A 441 23.49 -19.35 -2.81
C LYS A 441 23.71 -18.44 -4.03
N LEU A 442 23.38 -18.92 -5.23
CA LEU A 442 23.48 -18.15 -6.46
C LEU A 442 22.56 -16.91 -6.43
N LEU A 443 21.30 -17.07 -6.01
CA LEU A 443 20.34 -15.96 -5.90
C LEU A 443 20.78 -14.91 -4.88
N ILE A 444 21.24 -15.35 -3.70
CA ILE A 444 21.76 -14.43 -2.66
C ILE A 444 22.99 -13.70 -3.18
N GLY A 445 23.93 -14.41 -3.81
CA GLY A 445 25.13 -13.81 -4.39
C GLY A 445 24.79 -12.78 -5.47
N LEU A 446 23.86 -13.11 -6.37
CA LEU A 446 23.44 -12.21 -7.44
C LEU A 446 22.76 -10.95 -6.89
N LEU A 447 21.87 -11.09 -5.91
CA LEU A 447 21.20 -9.94 -5.28
C LEU A 447 22.18 -9.04 -4.53
N LEU A 448 23.14 -9.61 -3.78
CA LEU A 448 24.15 -8.82 -3.07
C LEU A 448 25.12 -8.12 -4.02
N VAL A 449 25.53 -8.79 -5.10
CA VAL A 449 26.38 -8.19 -6.13
C VAL A 449 25.64 -7.10 -6.88
N ALA A 450 24.36 -7.31 -7.21
CA ALA A 450 23.51 -6.32 -7.87
C ALA A 450 23.20 -5.10 -6.98
N ALA A 451 23.23 -5.25 -5.65
CA ALA A 451 23.03 -4.14 -4.73
C ALA A 451 24.15 -3.09 -4.81
N LEU A 452 25.40 -3.48 -5.11
CA LEU A 452 26.53 -2.54 -5.21
C LEU A 452 26.38 -1.53 -6.36
N PRO A 453 26.22 -1.93 -7.64
CA PRO A 453 25.99 -0.99 -8.73
C PRO A 453 24.65 -0.27 -8.56
N ALA A 454 23.63 -0.91 -7.99
CA ALA A 454 22.36 -0.24 -7.68
C ALA A 454 22.56 0.92 -6.70
N THR A 455 23.30 0.73 -5.60
CA THR A 455 23.61 1.81 -4.65
C THR A 455 24.41 2.93 -5.30
N TRP A 456 25.36 2.60 -6.17
CA TRP A 456 26.17 3.60 -6.88
C TRP A 456 25.34 4.43 -7.85
N MET A 457 24.45 3.79 -8.63
CA MET A 457 23.53 4.47 -9.56
C MET A 457 22.45 5.31 -8.86
N LEU A 458 22.15 5.03 -7.58
CA LEU A 458 21.20 5.80 -6.78
C LEU A 458 21.84 6.97 -6.03
N MET A 459 23.18 6.96 -5.87
CA MET A 459 23.94 8.01 -5.17
C MET A 459 24.68 8.98 -6.12
N GLY A 460 24.90 8.58 -7.37
CA GLY A 460 25.45 9.43 -8.43
C GLY A 460 24.34 10.03 -9.29
#